data_AF-A0A5B9RIC6-F1
#
_entry.id   AF-A0A5B9RIC6-F1
#
_cell.length_a   1.000
_cell.length_b   1.000
_cell.length_c   1.000
_cell.angle_alpha   90.00
_cell.angle_beta   90.00
_cell.angle_gamma   90.00
#
_symmetry.space_group_name_H-M   'P 1'
#
loop_
_entity.id
_entity.type
_entity.pdbx_description
1 polymer ?
#
loop_
_entity_poly.entity_id
_entity_poly.type
_entity_poly.pdbx_seq_one_letter_code
_entity_poly.pdbx_strand_id
1 'polypeptide(L)' 'MKDFTIYLSTAPVLATLWFALLAGILIEINRFFPDALLFAF' A
#
# COMPACT_ATOMS: atom_id res chain seq x y z
N MET A 1 9.26 -21.98 -12.00
CA MET A 1 9.24 -20.85 -11.05
C MET A 1 9.47 -19.50 -11.72
N LYS A 2 10.36 -19.40 -12.71
CA LYS A 2 10.80 -18.12 -13.32
C LYS A 2 9.66 -17.33 -14.01
N ASP A 3 8.77 -18.01 -14.72
CA ASP A 3 7.62 -17.36 -15.39
C ASP A 3 6.58 -16.81 -14.42
N PHE A 4 6.42 -17.47 -13.27
CA PHE A 4 5.54 -16.99 -12.20
C PHE A 4 6.06 -15.69 -11.58
N THR A 5 7.38 -15.59 -11.36
CA THR A 5 8.01 -14.34 -10.90
C THR A 5 7.88 -13.23 -11.95
N ILE A 6 7.99 -13.55 -13.25
CA ILE A 6 7.79 -12.57 -14.33
C ILE A 6 6.35 -12.06 -14.34
N TYR A 7 5.36 -12.94 -14.14
CA TYR A 7 3.95 -12.56 -14.01
C TYR A 7 3.72 -11.61 -12.82
N LEU A 8 4.27 -11.93 -11.65
CA LEU A 8 4.19 -11.06 -10.48
C LEU A 8 4.86 -9.69 -10.68
N SER A 9 5.92 -9.64 -11.49
CA SER A 9 6.62 -8.41 -11.85
C SER A 9 5.95 -7.60 -12.97
N THR A 10 4.79 -8.02 -13.46
CA THR A 10 4.05 -7.20 -14.44
C THR A 10 3.53 -5.92 -13.79
N ALA A 11 3.53 -4.81 -14.55
CA ALA A 11 3.11 -3.50 -14.07
C ALA A 11 1.77 -3.49 -13.30
N PRO A 12 0.67 -4.09 -13.80
CA PRO A 12 -0.60 -4.09 -13.08
C PRO A 12 -0.56 -4.90 -11.78
N VAL A 13 0.14 -6.05 -11.76
CA VAL A 13 0.20 -6.92 -10.57
C VAL A 13 1.05 -6.30 -9.47
N LEU A 14 2.18 -5.69 -9.84
CA LEU A 14 3.01 -4.99 -8.88
C LEU A 14 2.30 -3.73 -8.34
N ALA A 15 1.59 -3.00 -9.20
CA ALA A 15 0.83 -1.82 -8.79
C ALA A 15 -0.28 -2.19 -7.78
N THR A 16 -1.03 -3.26 -8.00
CA THR A 16 -2.09 -3.66 -7.06
C THR A 16 -1.51 -4.10 -5.72
N LEU A 17 -0.41 -4.86 -5.70
CA LEU A 17 0.27 -5.23 -4.46
C LEU A 17 0.78 -3.99 -3.70
N TRP A 18 1.40 -3.05 -4.41
CA TRP A 18 1.95 -1.84 -3.80
C TRP A 18 0.86 -0.92 -3.26
N PHE A 19 -0.17 -0.65 -4.05
CA PHE A 19 -1.26 0.21 -3.61
C PHE A 19 -2.14 -0.44 -2.55
N ALA A 20 -2.31 -1.76 -2.55
CA ALA A 20 -3.00 -2.46 -1.46
C ALA A 20 -2.24 -2.32 -0.13
N LEU A 21 -0.91 -2.47 -0.16
CA LEU A 21 -0.05 -2.28 1.01
C LEU A 21 -0.11 -0.81 1.48
N LEU A 22 0.11 0.14 0.57
CA LEU A 22 0.07 1.57 0.88
C LEU A 22 -1.30 2.01 1.43
N ALA A 23 -2.38 1.57 0.81
CA ALA A 23 -3.74 1.85 1.28
C ALA A 23 -3.98 1.24 2.68
N GLY A 24 -3.55 0.00 2.91
CA GLY A 24 -3.63 -0.63 4.23
C GLY A 24 -2.90 0.19 5.29
N ILE A 25 -1.68 0.64 5.02
CA ILE A 25 -0.93 1.50 5.94
C ILE A 25 -1.68 2.81 6.20
N LEU A 26 -2.15 3.50 5.17
CA LEU A 26 -2.86 4.77 5.33
C LEU A 26 -4.16 4.62 6.13
N ILE A 27 -4.92 3.54 5.90
CA ILE A 27 -6.13 3.22 6.66
C ILE A 27 -5.79 3.01 8.12
N GLU A 28 -4.75 2.24 8.41
CA GLU A 28 -4.31 1.95 9.78
C GLU A 28 -3.80 3.21 10.49
N ILE A 29 -3.04 4.08 9.81
CA ILE A 29 -2.62 5.38 10.35
C ILE A 29 -3.84 6.22 10.75
N ASN A 30 -4.83 6.36 9.87
CA ASN A 30 -6.05 7.13 10.15
C ASN A 30 -6.97 6.44 11.18
N ARG A 31 -6.83 5.13 11.40
CA ARG A 31 -7.55 4.40 12.46
C ARG A 31 -6.95 4.69 13.84
N PHE A 32 -5.62 4.71 13.97
CA PHE A 32 -4.95 4.93 15.24
C PHE A 32 -4.78 6.41 15.59
N PHE A 33 -4.63 7.27 14.59
CA PHE A 33 -4.48 8.72 14.73
C PHE A 33 -5.57 9.43 13.92
N PRO A 34 -6.83 9.41 14.40
CA PRO A 34 -7.92 10.07 13.70
C PRO A 34 -7.78 11.60 13.76
N ASP A 35 -8.36 12.28 12.76
CA ASP A 35 -8.56 13.73 12.72
C ASP A 35 -7.27 14.60 12.78
N ALA A 36 -6.19 14.13 12.14
CA ALA A 36 -4.94 14.88 12.00
C ALA A 36 -5.05 16.02 10.97
N LEU A 37 -5.62 17.17 11.37
CA LEU A 37 -5.71 18.36 10.52
C LEU A 37 -4.36 19.07 10.34
N LEU A 38 -3.55 19.09 11.40
CA LEU A 38 -2.22 19.70 11.44
C LEU A 38 -1.23 18.71 12.04
N PHE A 39 0.03 18.83 11.65
CA PHE A 39 1.13 18.09 12.25
C PHE A 39 1.56 18.80 13.53
N ALA A 40 0.93 18.45 14.65
CA ALA A 40 1.05 19.17 15.92
C ALA A 40 2.09 18.57 16.89
N PHE A 41 3.11 17.87 16.37
CA PHE A 41 4.15 17.24 17.17
C PHE A 41 5.55 17.59 16.67
#